data_AF-A0A1F2RHL6-F1
#
_entry.id   AF-A0A1F2RHL6-F1
#
_cell.length_a   1.000
_cell.length_b   1.000
_cell.length_c   1.000
_cell.angle_alpha   90.00
_cell.angle_beta   90.00
_cell.angle_gamma   90.00
#
_symmetry.space_group_name_H-M   'P 1'
#
loop_
_entity.id
_entity.type
_entity.pdbx_description
1 polymer ?
#
loop_
_entity_poly.entity_id
_entity_poly.type
_entity_poly.pdbx_seq_one_letter_code
_entity_poly.pdbx_strand_id
1 'polypeptide(L)'
;MLKFWEHAIGFRRPDPALALAPFECPLEQAQDWCNFVVLRPLWLPDGCRMTHLTVRPETPQQASSLRMTVAGEHRAFRLKQFHLDWWVPTSSDANLTAPGKPFEAAGIVGYQGRDYKGRPALCIPRYGALLELSIIEGQFRDEELQSFLERLEPQLPEAVREIAALPFSQISYHARKGPGPGPWNYDLVTGCRWSASREIWKSDFEPRHRYYPRWLPASYLFDSVGTRRDPASLHWEYQLLFRHGGNLTDNLWVRAVGEETQKLLWIAPGLDRRMGIQLKSVALENRTVRIGSTSEPYGERFAQWIENGVALEVHARASRHITQQNFSRFLDSLAPASNAG
;
A
#
# COMPACT_ATOMS: atom_id res chain seq x y z
N MET A 1 25.19 1.34 19.40
CA MET A 1 24.46 2.49 18.81
C MET A 1 23.09 1.94 18.43
N LEU A 2 22.00 2.44 19.03
CA LEU A 2 20.63 1.95 18.79
C LEU A 2 20.18 2.34 17.38
N LYS A 3 19.40 1.49 16.71
CA LYS A 3 18.96 1.71 15.33
C LYS A 3 17.63 2.45 15.33
N PHE A 4 17.44 3.50 14.52
CA PHE A 4 16.29 4.39 14.77
C PHE A 4 14.91 3.77 14.47
N TRP A 5 14.79 2.74 13.64
CA TRP A 5 13.48 2.10 13.45
C TRP A 5 12.96 1.43 14.74
N GLU A 6 13.81 1.24 15.76
CA GLU A 6 13.38 0.91 17.13
C GLU A 6 12.46 2.02 17.72
N HIS A 7 12.61 3.28 17.30
CA HIS A 7 11.70 4.38 17.62
C HIS A 7 10.41 4.37 16.79
N ALA A 8 10.48 3.98 15.51
CA ALA A 8 9.32 3.85 14.63
C ALA A 8 8.37 2.72 15.09
N ILE A 9 8.91 1.70 15.78
CA ILE A 9 8.16 0.61 16.44
C ILE A 9 7.89 0.88 17.94
N GLY A 10 8.15 2.09 18.44
CA GLY A 10 7.63 2.56 19.73
C GLY A 10 8.59 2.57 20.93
N PHE A 11 9.90 2.37 20.77
CA PHE A 11 10.80 2.24 21.94
C PHE A 11 11.38 3.55 22.53
N ARG A 12 11.28 4.71 21.87
CA ARG A 12 11.65 6.03 22.47
C ARG A 12 11.19 7.21 21.60
N ARG A 13 10.98 8.38 22.22
CA ARG A 13 10.74 9.65 21.49
C ARG A 13 12.06 10.21 20.95
N PRO A 14 12.15 10.61 19.67
CA PRO A 14 13.27 11.42 19.19
C PRO A 14 13.33 12.78 19.90
N ASP A 15 14.51 13.39 19.87
CA ASP A 15 14.74 14.74 20.37
C ASP A 15 13.74 15.72 19.72
N PRO A 16 12.92 16.47 20.49
CA PRO A 16 11.98 17.45 19.96
C PRO A 16 12.64 18.59 19.16
N ALA A 17 13.96 18.73 19.19
CA ALA A 17 14.71 19.62 18.30
C ALA A 17 14.76 19.14 16.83
N LEU A 18 14.30 17.91 16.54
CA LEU A 18 14.31 17.33 15.21
C LEU A 18 13.18 17.86 14.32
N ALA A 19 13.56 18.89 13.56
CA ALA A 19 13.02 19.38 12.30
C ALA A 19 11.49 19.32 12.10
N LEU A 20 10.85 20.47 12.26
CA LEU A 20 9.51 20.76 11.70
C LEU A 20 9.54 20.93 10.16
N ALA A 21 10.74 21.05 9.58
CA ALA A 21 10.97 21.30 8.17
C ALA A 21 11.66 20.11 7.50
N PRO A 22 11.52 19.95 6.17
CA PRO A 22 12.39 19.03 5.42
C PRO A 22 13.86 19.36 5.65
N PHE A 23 14.71 18.35 5.77
CA PHE A 23 16.16 18.51 5.97
C PHE A 23 16.95 17.55 5.07
N GLU A 24 18.18 17.93 4.75
CA GLU A 24 19.10 17.07 3.99
C GLU A 24 19.88 16.15 4.93
N CYS A 25 20.18 14.94 4.46
CA CYS A 25 21.10 14.02 5.13
C CYS A 25 21.86 13.16 4.12
N PRO A 26 22.99 12.54 4.50
CA PRO A 26 23.62 11.51 3.68
C PRO A 26 22.68 10.30 3.50
N LEU A 27 22.74 9.65 2.33
CA LEU A 27 21.88 8.49 2.03
C LEU A 27 22.10 7.34 3.02
N GLU A 28 23.33 7.18 3.50
CA GLU A 28 23.73 6.19 4.49
C GLU A 28 23.01 6.36 5.82
N GLN A 29 22.58 7.59 6.14
CA GLN A 29 21.86 7.93 7.36
C GLN A 29 20.34 8.00 7.13
N ALA A 30 19.87 7.94 5.89
CA ALA A 30 18.46 8.16 5.57
C ALA A 30 17.53 7.09 6.18
N GLN A 31 18.02 5.85 6.33
CA GLN A 31 17.23 4.78 6.94
C GLN A 31 16.87 5.09 8.40
N ASP A 32 17.73 5.84 9.11
CA ASP A 32 17.50 6.26 10.49
C ASP A 32 16.39 7.33 10.63
N TRP A 33 15.72 7.67 9.54
CA TRP A 33 14.59 8.60 9.60
C TRP A 33 13.32 8.00 9.00
N CYS A 34 13.39 6.80 8.44
CA CYS A 34 12.28 6.24 7.66
C CYS A 34 11.66 5.03 8.35
N ASN A 35 10.33 4.97 8.38
CA ASN A 35 9.54 3.82 8.82
C ASN A 35 9.29 2.81 7.70
N PHE A 36 10.10 2.84 6.65
CA PHE A 36 10.07 1.95 5.49
C PHE A 36 11.51 1.65 5.07
N VAL A 37 11.71 0.61 4.28
CA VAL A 37 13.03 0.27 3.74
C VAL A 37 13.45 1.34 2.74
N VAL A 38 14.49 2.10 3.08
CA VAL A 38 15.09 3.08 2.17
C VAL A 38 15.85 2.33 1.09
N LEU A 39 15.57 2.70 -0.16
CA LEU A 39 16.25 2.12 -1.31
C LEU A 39 17.27 3.09 -1.91
N ARG A 40 18.44 2.55 -2.25
CA ARG A 40 19.54 3.24 -2.93
C ARG A 40 19.68 2.75 -4.37
N PRO A 41 20.06 3.63 -5.31
CA PRO A 41 20.40 3.20 -6.67
C PRO A 41 21.79 2.58 -6.74
N LEU A 42 21.90 1.41 -7.37
CA LEU A 42 23.19 0.85 -7.82
C LEU A 42 23.65 1.38 -9.18
N TRP A 43 22.72 1.98 -9.92
CA TRP A 43 22.96 2.47 -11.26
C TRP A 43 22.17 3.76 -11.46
N LEU A 44 22.77 4.69 -12.20
CA LEU A 44 22.15 5.94 -12.62
C LEU A 44 22.22 6.04 -14.13
N PRO A 45 21.27 6.74 -14.78
CA PRO A 45 21.36 7.02 -16.20
C PRO A 45 22.64 7.76 -16.57
N ASP A 46 23.10 7.57 -17.80
CA ASP A 46 24.35 8.15 -18.28
C ASP A 46 24.37 9.67 -18.10
N GLY A 47 25.50 10.19 -17.63
CA GLY A 47 25.70 11.61 -17.34
C GLY A 47 24.90 12.14 -16.14
N CYS A 48 24.14 11.31 -15.43
CA CYS A 48 23.37 11.72 -14.27
C CYS A 48 24.12 11.40 -12.95
N ARG A 49 23.84 12.23 -11.93
CA ARG A 49 24.26 12.00 -10.54
C ARG A 49 23.10 12.27 -9.60
N MET A 50 23.16 11.69 -8.40
CA MET A 50 22.27 12.10 -7.31
C MET A 50 22.72 13.48 -6.80
N THR A 51 21.81 14.46 -6.77
CA THR A 51 22.16 15.85 -6.42
C THR A 51 21.57 16.33 -5.11
N HIS A 52 20.38 15.85 -4.75
CA HIS A 52 19.70 16.22 -3.51
C HIS A 52 19.07 15.00 -2.87
N LEU A 53 19.13 14.95 -1.54
CA LEU A 53 18.42 13.98 -0.74
C LEU A 53 17.81 14.69 0.47
N THR A 54 16.50 14.63 0.60
CA THR A 54 15.76 15.33 1.65
C THR A 54 14.81 14.37 2.33
N VAL A 55 14.89 14.31 3.66
CA VAL A 55 13.90 13.66 4.50
C VAL A 55 12.81 14.68 4.83
N ARG A 56 11.55 14.26 4.69
CA ARG A 56 10.40 15.05 5.14
C ARG A 56 9.74 14.37 6.35
N PRO A 57 9.73 15.04 7.50
CA PRO A 57 8.99 14.62 8.67
C PRO A 57 7.47 14.50 8.41
N GLU A 58 6.83 13.43 8.90
CA GLU A 58 5.37 13.28 8.99
C GLU A 58 4.81 14.17 10.10
N THR A 59 5.59 14.26 11.18
CA THR A 59 5.37 15.06 12.39
C THR A 59 6.73 15.44 12.97
N PRO A 60 6.81 16.33 13.97
CA PRO A 60 8.10 16.68 14.55
C PRO A 60 8.83 15.49 15.21
N GLN A 61 8.16 14.33 15.38
CA GLN A 61 8.76 13.14 16.02
C GLN A 61 8.85 11.91 15.11
N GLN A 62 8.34 11.96 13.88
CA GLN A 62 8.32 10.79 12.99
C GLN A 62 8.45 11.25 11.55
N ALA A 63 9.31 10.61 10.76
CA ALA A 63 9.47 10.95 9.36
C ALA A 63 8.60 10.14 8.39
N SER A 64 8.20 10.80 7.31
CA SER A 64 7.12 10.35 6.41
C SER A 64 7.66 9.84 5.09
N SER A 65 8.68 10.53 4.56
CA SER A 65 9.11 10.29 3.19
C SER A 65 10.53 10.75 2.95
N LEU A 66 11.19 10.07 2.03
CA LEU A 66 12.49 10.42 1.48
C LEU A 66 12.30 10.93 0.05
N ARG A 67 13.00 12.00 -0.32
CA ARG A 67 13.04 12.48 -1.71
C ARG A 67 14.49 12.51 -2.16
N MET A 68 14.76 11.92 -3.31
CA MET A 68 16.05 12.01 -3.98
C MET A 68 15.86 12.59 -5.38
N THR A 69 16.81 13.41 -5.81
CA THR A 69 16.87 13.99 -7.15
C THR A 69 18.06 13.40 -7.90
N VAL A 70 17.81 12.92 -9.11
CA VAL A 70 18.84 12.47 -10.05
C VAL A 70 18.84 13.45 -11.22
N ALA A 71 19.99 14.04 -11.51
CA ALA A 71 20.13 15.08 -12.52
C ALA A 71 21.38 14.89 -13.37
N GLY A 72 21.24 15.13 -14.68
CA GLY A 72 22.30 15.26 -15.66
C GLY A 72 22.19 16.59 -16.39
N GLU A 73 22.89 16.73 -17.52
CA GLU A 73 22.79 17.91 -18.37
C GLU A 73 21.38 18.01 -19.00
N HIS A 74 20.65 19.09 -18.71
CA HIS A 74 19.30 19.39 -19.21
C HIS A 74 18.22 18.34 -18.93
N ARG A 75 18.41 17.50 -17.91
CA ARG A 75 17.47 16.44 -17.55
C ARG A 75 17.53 16.10 -16.07
N ALA A 76 16.37 15.93 -15.44
CA ALA A 76 16.30 15.49 -14.05
C ALA A 76 14.96 14.78 -13.74
N PHE A 77 15.01 13.85 -12.79
CA PHE A 77 13.83 13.28 -12.16
C PHE A 77 13.97 13.25 -10.64
N ARG A 78 12.82 13.15 -9.96
CA ARG A 78 12.74 13.01 -8.51
C ARG A 78 12.06 11.71 -8.14
N LEU A 79 12.73 10.88 -7.35
CA LEU A 79 12.13 9.72 -6.69
C LEU A 79 11.69 10.11 -5.27
N LYS A 80 10.44 9.83 -4.93
CA LYS A 80 9.92 9.94 -3.55
C LYS A 80 9.63 8.53 -3.04
N GLN A 81 10.08 8.21 -1.84
CA GLN A 81 9.82 6.94 -1.16
C GLN A 81 9.04 7.22 0.12
N PHE A 82 8.01 6.43 0.42
CA PHE A 82 7.21 6.53 1.64
C PHE A 82 6.43 5.24 1.91
N HIS A 83 5.97 5.04 3.14
CA HIS A 83 5.04 3.95 3.45
C HIS A 83 3.61 4.38 3.09
N LEU A 84 2.88 3.55 2.32
CA LEU A 84 1.49 3.81 1.97
C LEU A 84 0.55 3.11 2.96
N ASP A 85 0.04 3.87 3.93
CA ASP A 85 -0.75 3.34 5.05
C ASP A 85 -1.95 4.22 5.45
N TRP A 86 -2.18 5.29 4.70
CA TRP A 86 -3.31 6.21 4.87
C TRP A 86 -4.36 6.09 3.77
N TRP A 87 -4.08 5.31 2.72
CA TRP A 87 -4.96 5.03 1.58
C TRP A 87 -5.15 3.52 1.41
N VAL A 88 -5.79 3.10 0.31
CA VAL A 88 -5.97 1.69 -0.07
C VAL A 88 -4.61 0.96 -0.10
N PRO A 89 -4.40 -0.08 0.71
CA PRO A 89 -3.08 -0.72 0.87
C PRO A 89 -2.56 -1.44 -0.38
N THR A 90 -3.41 -1.69 -1.37
CA THR A 90 -3.09 -2.36 -2.64
C THR A 90 -2.71 -1.39 -3.76
N SER A 91 -2.86 -0.07 -3.59
CA SER A 91 -2.61 0.92 -4.65
C SER A 91 -1.13 0.98 -5.04
N SER A 92 -0.89 0.96 -6.36
CA SER A 92 0.41 1.00 -7.03
C SER A 92 0.54 2.23 -7.96
N ASP A 93 -0.36 3.21 -7.86
CA ASP A 93 -0.50 4.31 -8.83
C ASP A 93 -0.65 5.70 -8.16
N ALA A 94 -0.32 5.83 -6.87
CA ALA A 94 -0.74 6.97 -6.05
C ALA A 94 -0.39 8.37 -6.60
N ASN A 95 0.71 8.51 -7.37
CA ASN A 95 1.08 9.78 -8.01
C ASN A 95 0.45 10.03 -9.38
N LEU A 96 -0.28 9.08 -9.97
CA LEU A 96 -0.82 9.16 -11.33
C LEU A 96 -2.25 9.70 -11.36
N THR A 97 -2.61 10.41 -12.43
CA THR A 97 -3.96 11.01 -12.57
C THR A 97 -4.97 10.14 -13.31
N ALA A 98 -4.53 9.04 -13.91
CA ALA A 98 -5.29 8.16 -14.79
C ALA A 98 -4.67 6.75 -14.73
N PRO A 99 -5.34 5.68 -15.22
CA PRO A 99 -4.74 4.36 -15.21
C PRO A 99 -3.44 4.36 -16.01
N GLY A 100 -2.36 3.88 -15.38
CA GLY A 100 -1.05 3.83 -16.01
C GLY A 100 -0.85 2.59 -16.89
N LYS A 101 0.17 2.64 -17.75
CA LYS A 101 0.69 1.47 -18.46
C LYS A 101 1.49 0.61 -17.48
N PRO A 102 1.18 -0.68 -17.30
CA PRO A 102 1.94 -1.53 -16.39
C PRO A 102 3.35 -1.78 -16.93
N PHE A 103 4.32 -1.90 -16.02
CA PHE A 103 5.67 -2.36 -16.29
C PHE A 103 6.14 -3.28 -15.16
N GLU A 104 7.17 -4.08 -15.44
CA GLU A 104 7.80 -4.93 -14.43
C GLU A 104 9.19 -4.38 -14.08
N ALA A 105 9.50 -4.31 -12.80
CA ALA A 105 10.86 -4.09 -12.31
C ALA A 105 11.07 -4.80 -10.97
N ALA A 106 12.19 -5.50 -10.82
CA ALA A 106 12.58 -6.31 -9.68
C ALA A 106 11.52 -7.36 -9.30
N GLY A 107 10.88 -7.95 -10.32
CA GLY A 107 9.79 -8.91 -10.16
C GLY A 107 8.48 -8.31 -9.60
N ILE A 108 8.40 -6.98 -9.46
CA ILE A 108 7.20 -6.26 -9.02
C ILE A 108 6.58 -5.50 -10.19
N VAL A 109 5.26 -5.36 -10.15
CA VAL A 109 4.49 -4.63 -11.16
C VAL A 109 4.27 -3.20 -10.69
N GLY A 110 4.71 -2.25 -11.51
CA GLY A 110 4.47 -0.81 -11.35
C GLY A 110 3.66 -0.25 -12.50
N TYR A 111 3.39 1.05 -12.43
CA TYR A 111 2.66 1.80 -13.46
C TYR A 111 3.40 3.03 -13.94
N GLN A 112 3.35 3.26 -15.25
CA GLN A 112 3.84 4.47 -15.90
C GLN A 112 2.67 5.31 -16.39
N GLY A 113 2.71 6.62 -16.20
CA GLY A 113 1.65 7.52 -16.62
C GLY A 113 2.05 8.99 -16.49
N ARG A 114 1.08 9.83 -16.10
CA ARG A 114 1.30 11.25 -15.81
C ARG A 114 0.95 11.58 -14.39
N ASP A 115 1.77 12.42 -13.76
CA ASP A 115 1.49 12.94 -12.42
C ASP A 115 0.48 14.10 -12.43
N TYR A 116 0.11 14.56 -11.24
CA TYR A 116 -0.81 15.69 -11.04
C TYR A 116 -0.33 17.03 -11.62
N LYS A 117 0.92 17.12 -12.06
CA LYS A 117 1.47 18.28 -12.79
C LYS A 117 1.57 18.02 -14.29
N GLY A 118 0.98 16.93 -14.78
CA GLY A 118 1.00 16.51 -16.18
C GLY A 118 2.34 15.94 -16.64
N ARG A 119 3.29 15.69 -15.74
CA ARG A 119 4.65 15.24 -16.09
C ARG A 119 4.69 13.72 -16.24
N PRO A 120 5.53 13.16 -17.12
CA PRO A 120 5.75 11.72 -17.15
C PRO A 120 6.23 11.22 -15.78
N ALA A 121 5.64 10.12 -15.32
CA ALA A 121 5.83 9.61 -13.98
C ALA A 121 5.71 8.08 -13.94
N LEU A 122 6.38 7.47 -12.98
CA LEU A 122 6.31 6.05 -12.67
C LEU A 122 5.96 5.87 -11.18
N CYS A 123 5.30 4.77 -10.87
CA CYS A 123 4.97 4.35 -9.52
C CYS A 123 5.22 2.87 -9.37
N ILE A 124 5.94 2.45 -8.33
CA ILE A 124 6.15 1.02 -8.05
C ILE A 124 6.26 0.79 -6.54
N PRO A 125 5.62 -0.25 -5.99
CA PRO A 125 5.79 -0.62 -4.61
C PRO A 125 7.03 -1.53 -4.43
N ARG A 126 7.73 -1.42 -3.29
CA ARG A 126 8.86 -2.28 -2.92
C ARG A 126 8.98 -2.37 -1.41
N TYR A 127 9.04 -3.58 -0.86
CA TYR A 127 9.22 -3.85 0.59
C TYR A 127 8.23 -3.07 1.49
N GLY A 128 6.98 -2.97 1.05
CA GLY A 128 5.94 -2.20 1.76
C GLY A 128 6.02 -0.67 1.60
N ALA A 129 7.03 -0.14 0.91
CA ALA A 129 7.10 1.26 0.49
C ALA A 129 6.46 1.46 -0.88
N LEU A 130 6.02 2.68 -1.16
CA LEU A 130 5.66 3.14 -2.50
C LEU A 130 6.71 4.13 -3.02
N LEU A 131 7.15 3.91 -4.26
CA LEU A 131 8.15 4.73 -4.94
C LEU A 131 7.48 5.54 -6.05
N GLU A 132 7.49 6.86 -5.93
CA GLU A 132 6.92 7.80 -6.91
C GLU A 132 8.04 8.55 -7.64
N LEU A 133 8.27 8.20 -8.91
CA LEU A 133 9.20 8.90 -9.79
C LEU A 133 8.44 9.91 -10.65
N SER A 134 8.89 11.17 -10.67
CA SER A 134 8.40 12.19 -11.60
C SER A 134 9.57 12.82 -12.35
N ILE A 135 9.48 12.92 -13.68
CA ILE A 135 10.43 13.72 -14.48
C ILE A 135 10.17 15.20 -14.17
N ILE A 136 11.20 15.92 -13.75
CA ILE A 136 11.09 17.34 -13.39
C ILE A 136 11.70 18.27 -14.44
N GLU A 137 12.62 17.76 -15.26
CA GLU A 137 13.28 18.47 -16.35
C GLU A 137 13.68 17.49 -17.47
N GLY A 138 13.61 17.94 -18.72
CA GLY A 138 14.08 17.18 -19.88
C GLY A 138 13.25 15.93 -20.16
N GLN A 139 13.90 14.92 -20.75
CA GLN A 139 13.27 13.66 -21.13
C GLN A 139 14.10 12.47 -20.66
N PHE A 140 13.40 11.38 -20.43
CA PHE A 140 13.99 10.08 -20.12
C PHE A 140 13.26 9.00 -20.95
N ARG A 141 14.02 8.02 -21.43
CA ARG A 141 13.52 6.80 -22.07
C ARG A 141 12.92 5.89 -20.99
N ASP A 142 11.84 5.21 -21.35
CA ASP A 142 11.13 4.30 -20.44
C ASP A 142 12.05 3.21 -19.89
N GLU A 143 12.91 2.63 -20.74
CA GLU A 143 13.82 1.55 -20.36
C GLU A 143 14.85 2.01 -19.33
N GLU A 144 15.27 3.28 -19.38
CA GLU A 144 16.25 3.82 -18.44
C GLU A 144 15.62 4.04 -17.06
N LEU A 145 14.37 4.51 -17.01
CA LEU A 145 13.65 4.72 -15.76
C LEU A 145 13.29 3.39 -15.11
N GLN A 146 12.88 2.41 -15.90
CA GLN A 146 12.62 1.04 -15.44
C GLN A 146 13.92 0.38 -14.96
N SER A 147 15.03 0.53 -15.68
CA SER A 147 16.35 0.02 -15.25
C SER A 147 16.84 0.67 -13.95
N PHE A 148 16.56 1.95 -13.74
CA PHE A 148 16.84 2.63 -12.48
C PHE A 148 16.04 2.01 -11.33
N LEU A 149 14.73 1.80 -11.48
CA LEU A 149 13.86 1.20 -10.46
C LEU A 149 14.19 -0.27 -10.18
N GLU A 150 14.56 -1.03 -11.21
CA GLU A 150 15.04 -2.43 -11.11
C GLU A 150 16.24 -2.52 -10.17
N ARG A 151 17.23 -1.63 -10.37
CA ARG A 151 18.52 -1.64 -9.68
C ARG A 151 18.53 -0.85 -8.37
N LEU A 152 17.35 -0.64 -7.79
CA LEU A 152 17.21 -0.15 -6.43
C LEU A 152 17.39 -1.31 -5.44
N GLU A 153 18.28 -1.11 -4.47
CA GLU A 153 18.54 -2.05 -3.38
C GLU A 153 18.29 -1.41 -2.02
N PRO A 154 17.98 -2.21 -0.97
CA PRO A 154 17.99 -1.72 0.40
C PRO A 154 19.30 -1.00 0.74
N GLN A 155 19.20 0.22 1.26
CA GLN A 155 20.35 0.94 1.80
C GLN A 155 20.98 0.18 2.97
N LEU A 156 20.13 -0.39 3.83
CA LEU A 156 20.50 -1.29 4.92
C LEU A 156 19.76 -2.62 4.73
N PRO A 157 20.44 -3.72 4.36
CA PRO A 157 19.80 -5.02 4.14
C PRO A 157 19.00 -5.54 5.34
N GLU A 158 19.43 -5.25 6.57
CA GLU A 158 18.72 -5.61 7.79
C GLU A 158 17.34 -4.97 7.90
N ALA A 159 17.12 -3.77 7.32
CA ALA A 159 15.84 -3.08 7.39
C ALA A 159 14.72 -3.87 6.69
N VAL A 160 15.06 -4.74 5.73
CA VAL A 160 14.08 -5.66 5.13
C VAL A 160 13.54 -6.63 6.17
N ARG A 161 14.41 -7.19 7.02
CA ARG A 161 14.00 -8.14 8.07
C ARG A 161 13.36 -7.45 9.27
N GLU A 162 13.79 -6.23 9.57
CA GLU A 162 13.37 -5.52 10.78
C GLU A 162 12.16 -4.60 10.56
N ILE A 163 11.94 -4.09 9.33
CA ILE A 163 10.85 -3.16 9.00
C ILE A 163 9.86 -3.80 8.02
N ALA A 164 10.35 -4.26 6.86
CA ALA A 164 9.43 -4.79 5.84
C ALA A 164 8.73 -6.07 6.30
N ALA A 165 9.32 -6.85 7.20
CA ALA A 165 8.66 -8.03 7.77
C ALA A 165 7.61 -7.70 8.84
N LEU A 166 7.55 -6.46 9.36
CA LEU A 166 6.59 -6.08 10.39
C LEU A 166 5.17 -6.16 9.82
N PRO A 167 4.19 -6.63 10.60
CA PRO A 167 2.79 -6.59 10.19
C PRO A 167 2.33 -5.14 10.10
N PHE A 168 1.41 -4.86 9.17
CA PHE A 168 0.82 -3.53 8.97
C PHE A 168 0.28 -2.93 10.28
N SER A 169 -0.25 -3.76 11.18
CA SER A 169 -0.70 -3.34 12.51
C SER A 169 0.35 -2.67 13.39
N GLN A 170 1.65 -2.89 13.16
CA GLN A 170 2.73 -2.24 13.90
C GLN A 170 3.27 -0.99 13.20
N ILE A 171 3.15 -0.93 11.87
CA ILE A 171 3.73 0.15 11.06
C ILE A 171 2.69 1.07 10.42
N SER A 172 1.38 0.85 10.64
CA SER A 172 0.31 1.66 10.08
C SER A 172 0.27 3.07 10.68
N TYR A 173 -0.43 3.98 10.01
CA TYR A 173 -0.66 5.34 10.49
C TYR A 173 -1.30 5.33 11.89
N HIS A 174 -2.32 4.47 12.08
CA HIS A 174 -2.96 4.29 13.38
C HIS A 174 -1.96 3.81 14.46
N ALA A 175 -1.06 2.88 14.14
CA ALA A 175 -0.05 2.41 15.09
C ALA A 175 0.90 3.54 15.51
N ARG A 176 1.28 4.40 14.55
CA ARG A 176 2.20 5.51 14.78
C ARG A 176 1.58 6.72 15.46
N LYS A 177 0.31 7.03 15.18
CA LYS A 177 -0.37 8.27 15.57
C LYS A 177 -1.54 8.08 16.54
N GLY A 178 -2.00 6.85 16.72
CA GLY A 178 -3.27 6.58 17.37
C GLY A 178 -4.47 6.84 16.44
N PRO A 179 -5.69 6.74 16.98
CA PRO A 179 -6.91 6.89 16.21
C PRO A 179 -7.08 8.33 15.72
N GLY A 180 -7.54 8.51 14.48
CA GLY A 180 -7.84 9.82 13.91
C GLY A 180 -7.89 9.80 12.39
N PRO A 181 -8.35 10.91 11.77
CA PRO A 181 -8.29 11.06 10.33
C PRO A 181 -6.82 11.06 9.88
N GLY A 182 -6.54 10.29 8.83
CA GLY A 182 -5.25 10.35 8.14
C GLY A 182 -5.09 11.66 7.37
N PRO A 183 -3.96 11.82 6.65
CA PRO A 183 -3.76 12.90 5.69
C PRO A 183 -5.00 13.12 4.81
N TRP A 184 -5.34 14.38 4.57
CA TRP A 184 -6.48 14.78 3.72
C TRP A 184 -7.86 14.32 4.23
N ASN A 185 -7.98 14.06 5.53
CA ASN A 185 -9.19 13.54 6.18
C ASN A 185 -9.63 12.16 5.66
N TYR A 186 -8.70 11.38 5.12
CA TYR A 186 -8.99 9.99 4.77
C TYR A 186 -8.98 9.10 6.01
N ASP A 187 -10.08 8.42 6.25
CA ASP A 187 -10.31 7.59 7.44
C ASP A 187 -10.52 6.10 7.11
N LEU A 188 -10.53 5.73 5.83
CA LEU A 188 -10.81 4.37 5.37
C LEU A 188 -9.90 3.34 6.03
N VAL A 189 -8.58 3.58 6.03
CA VAL A 189 -7.59 2.67 6.63
C VAL A 189 -7.15 3.15 8.01
N THR A 190 -7.00 4.46 8.18
CA THR A 190 -6.51 5.09 9.42
C THR A 190 -7.54 5.09 10.56
N GLY A 191 -8.84 5.00 10.24
CA GLY A 191 -9.92 4.91 11.21
C GLY A 191 -10.08 3.51 11.83
N CYS A 192 -9.42 2.50 11.28
CA CYS A 192 -9.41 1.15 11.82
C CYS A 192 -8.34 0.99 12.91
N ARG A 193 -8.70 0.31 14.01
CA ARG A 193 -7.75 -0.23 14.98
C ARG A 193 -7.17 -1.53 14.43
N TRP A 194 -5.86 -1.55 14.20
CA TRP A 194 -5.16 -2.69 13.60
C TRP A 194 -4.54 -3.63 14.62
N SER A 195 -4.52 -4.93 14.31
CA SER A 195 -3.89 -5.98 15.12
C SER A 195 -3.29 -7.08 14.24
N ALA A 196 -2.17 -7.66 14.68
CA ALA A 196 -1.59 -8.87 14.09
C ALA A 196 -2.30 -10.15 14.57
N SER A 197 -3.16 -10.06 15.59
CA SER A 197 -3.94 -11.20 16.07
C SER A 197 -5.22 -11.33 15.26
N ARG A 198 -5.32 -12.43 14.51
CA ARG A 198 -6.54 -12.85 13.81
C ARG A 198 -7.71 -13.12 14.76
N GLU A 199 -7.50 -13.24 16.06
CA GLU A 199 -8.61 -13.52 16.98
C GLU A 199 -9.47 -12.29 17.30
N ILE A 200 -8.93 -11.07 17.08
CA ILE A 200 -9.62 -9.81 17.45
C ILE A 200 -10.98 -9.66 16.76
N TRP A 201 -11.04 -9.85 15.45
CA TRP A 201 -12.31 -9.77 14.73
C TRP A 201 -13.24 -10.96 15.03
N LYS A 202 -12.73 -12.08 15.58
CA LYS A 202 -13.62 -13.18 15.99
C LYS A 202 -14.47 -12.78 17.19
N SER A 203 -13.89 -12.09 18.18
CA SER A 203 -14.65 -11.57 19.33
C SER A 203 -15.54 -10.39 18.95
N ASP A 204 -15.16 -9.66 17.90
CA ASP A 204 -15.79 -8.40 17.59
C ASP A 204 -17.03 -8.52 16.67
N PHE A 205 -17.18 -9.62 15.93
CA PHE A 205 -18.27 -9.74 14.96
C PHE A 205 -18.93 -11.12 15.02
N GLU A 206 -20.24 -11.15 14.83
CA GLU A 206 -20.99 -12.41 14.74
C GLU A 206 -20.57 -13.23 13.51
N PRO A 207 -20.69 -14.57 13.52
CA PRO A 207 -20.32 -15.44 12.40
C PRO A 207 -20.85 -15.02 11.03
N ARG A 208 -22.11 -14.57 10.99
CA ARG A 208 -22.76 -14.09 9.76
C ARG A 208 -22.15 -12.79 9.22
N HIS A 209 -21.53 -11.99 10.08
CA HIS A 209 -20.86 -10.75 9.73
C HIS A 209 -19.38 -10.97 9.36
N ARG A 210 -18.85 -12.18 9.52
CA ARG A 210 -17.43 -12.50 9.30
C ARG A 210 -17.26 -13.34 8.05
N TYR A 211 -16.58 -12.80 7.06
CA TYR A 211 -16.09 -13.54 5.90
C TYR A 211 -14.58 -13.72 5.99
N TYR A 212 -14.12 -14.98 5.92
CA TYR A 212 -12.69 -15.32 5.86
C TYR A 212 -12.41 -16.21 4.65
N PRO A 213 -11.28 -16.00 3.94
CA PRO A 213 -10.92 -16.85 2.82
C PRO A 213 -10.53 -18.25 3.33
N ARG A 214 -11.21 -19.28 2.82
CA ARG A 214 -10.82 -20.69 3.06
C ARG A 214 -9.62 -21.12 2.23
N TRP A 215 -9.24 -20.31 1.24
CA TRP A 215 -8.10 -20.56 0.38
C TRP A 215 -7.34 -19.25 0.15
N LEU A 216 -6.01 -19.34 0.20
CA LEU A 216 -5.11 -18.26 -0.19
C LEU A 216 -4.22 -18.73 -1.34
N PRO A 217 -3.85 -17.84 -2.28
CA PRO A 217 -2.79 -18.12 -3.23
C PRO A 217 -1.51 -18.52 -2.50
N ALA A 218 -0.69 -19.38 -3.12
CA ALA A 218 0.57 -19.81 -2.55
C ALA A 218 1.45 -18.58 -2.17
N SER A 219 2.18 -18.71 -1.06
CA SER A 219 3.04 -17.66 -0.49
C SER A 219 2.32 -16.45 0.11
N TYR A 220 0.98 -16.31 0.00
CA TYR A 220 0.24 -15.27 0.72
C TYR A 220 -0.09 -15.72 2.14
N LEU A 221 0.20 -14.84 3.10
CA LEU A 221 0.01 -15.08 4.52
C LEU A 221 -0.88 -13.98 5.11
N PHE A 222 -1.62 -14.30 6.17
CA PHE A 222 -2.31 -13.29 6.96
C PHE A 222 -1.29 -12.31 7.55
N ASP A 223 -1.55 -11.02 7.41
CA ASP A 223 -0.68 -9.97 7.92
C ASP A 223 -1.32 -9.26 9.12
N SER A 224 -2.47 -8.64 8.92
CA SER A 224 -3.12 -7.81 9.93
C SER A 224 -4.64 -7.77 9.74
N VAL A 225 -5.36 -7.48 10.82
CA VAL A 225 -6.78 -7.16 10.80
C VAL A 225 -7.04 -5.77 11.38
N GLY A 226 -7.76 -4.94 10.63
CA GLY A 226 -8.30 -3.66 11.05
C GLY A 226 -9.75 -3.81 11.49
N THR A 227 -10.15 -3.14 12.56
CA THR A 227 -11.53 -3.15 13.07
C THR A 227 -11.98 -1.75 13.42
N ARG A 228 -13.22 -1.41 13.09
CA ARG A 228 -13.86 -0.17 13.51
C ARG A 228 -15.32 -0.43 13.84
N ARG A 229 -15.79 0.19 14.92
CA ARG A 229 -17.21 0.25 15.28
C ARG A 229 -17.58 1.65 15.70
N ASP A 230 -18.76 2.07 15.29
CA ASP A 230 -19.38 3.31 15.69
C ASP A 230 -20.86 3.02 16.00
N PRO A 231 -21.19 2.80 17.28
CA PRO A 231 -22.56 2.48 17.70
C PRO A 231 -23.58 3.56 17.33
N ALA A 232 -23.16 4.83 17.25
CA ALA A 232 -24.08 5.94 16.98
C ALA A 232 -24.66 5.87 15.56
N SER A 233 -23.88 5.35 14.61
CA SER A 233 -24.30 5.16 13.22
C SER A 233 -24.54 3.70 12.86
N LEU A 234 -24.61 2.80 13.86
CA LEU A 234 -24.65 1.33 13.67
C LEU A 234 -23.54 0.81 12.76
N HIS A 235 -22.44 1.55 12.62
CA HIS A 235 -21.39 1.20 11.68
C HIS A 235 -20.45 0.19 12.32
N TRP A 236 -20.13 -0.84 11.56
CA TRP A 236 -19.10 -1.77 11.90
C TRP A 236 -18.37 -2.16 10.63
N GLU A 237 -17.05 -2.31 10.73
CA GLU A 237 -16.24 -2.80 9.62
C GLU A 237 -15.05 -3.58 10.15
N TYR A 238 -14.58 -4.52 9.33
CA TYR A 238 -13.25 -5.07 9.48
C TYR A 238 -12.55 -5.12 8.14
N GLN A 239 -11.22 -5.16 8.23
CA GLN A 239 -10.33 -5.20 7.08
C GLN A 239 -9.29 -6.30 7.30
N LEU A 240 -9.17 -7.24 6.38
CA LEU A 240 -8.14 -8.27 6.41
C LEU A 240 -7.07 -7.92 5.39
N LEU A 241 -5.82 -7.89 5.81
CA LEU A 241 -4.67 -7.74 4.94
C LEU A 241 -3.91 -9.07 4.88
N PHE A 242 -3.62 -9.52 3.67
CA PHE A 242 -2.75 -10.65 3.40
C PHE A 242 -1.59 -10.18 2.55
N ARG A 243 -0.40 -10.73 2.77
CA ARG A 243 0.82 -10.30 2.11
C ARG A 243 1.63 -11.47 1.60
N HIS A 244 2.27 -11.29 0.45
CA HIS A 244 3.15 -12.28 -0.13
C HIS A 244 4.46 -12.36 0.68
N GLY A 245 4.73 -13.53 1.27
CA GLY A 245 5.84 -13.76 2.20
C GLY A 245 7.24 -13.65 1.59
N GLY A 246 7.36 -13.78 0.26
CA GLY A 246 8.63 -13.60 -0.46
C GLY A 246 9.00 -12.13 -0.70
N ASN A 247 8.23 -11.43 -1.53
CA ASN A 247 8.51 -10.05 -1.91
C ASN A 247 8.06 -8.97 -0.89
N LEU A 248 7.29 -9.35 0.14
CA LEU A 248 6.78 -8.46 1.20
C LEU A 248 6.05 -7.21 0.71
N THR A 249 5.53 -7.25 -0.52
CA THR A 249 4.99 -6.09 -1.24
C THR A 249 3.60 -6.39 -1.77
N ASP A 250 3.45 -7.53 -2.45
CA ASP A 250 2.16 -7.91 -3.00
C ASP A 250 1.19 -8.27 -1.89
N ASN A 251 -0.04 -7.79 -2.02
CA ASN A 251 -1.04 -7.96 -0.99
C ASN A 251 -2.45 -8.14 -1.57
N LEU A 252 -3.27 -8.79 -0.75
CA LEU A 252 -4.71 -8.88 -0.90
C LEU A 252 -5.33 -8.14 0.28
N TRP A 253 -6.31 -7.29 0.00
CA TRP A 253 -7.04 -6.54 1.01
C TRP A 253 -8.52 -6.85 0.88
N VAL A 254 -9.14 -7.29 1.97
CA VAL A 254 -10.58 -7.55 2.07
C VAL A 254 -11.14 -6.55 3.06
N ARG A 255 -12.19 -5.85 2.68
CA ARG A 255 -12.97 -4.99 3.56
C ARG A 255 -14.40 -5.49 3.58
N ALA A 256 -14.98 -5.53 4.78
CA ALA A 256 -16.36 -5.90 5.01
C ALA A 256 -17.03 -4.87 5.90
N VAL A 257 -18.25 -4.49 5.52
CA VAL A 257 -19.06 -3.51 6.25
C VAL A 257 -20.50 -4.00 6.28
N GLY A 258 -21.20 -3.80 7.40
CA GLY A 258 -22.62 -4.12 7.50
C GLY A 258 -23.48 -3.18 6.67
N GLU A 259 -24.54 -3.69 6.04
CA GLU A 259 -25.50 -2.88 5.28
C GLU A 259 -26.35 -1.96 6.15
N GLU A 260 -26.51 -2.29 7.43
CA GLU A 260 -27.28 -1.52 8.40
C GLU A 260 -26.63 -0.19 8.79
N THR A 261 -25.39 0.05 8.35
CA THR A 261 -24.67 1.28 8.65
C THR A 261 -25.40 2.51 8.10
N GLN A 262 -25.54 3.52 8.94
CA GLN A 262 -26.09 4.82 8.55
C GLN A 262 -25.01 5.74 7.92
N LYS A 263 -23.74 5.36 8.00
CA LYS A 263 -22.68 5.99 7.21
C LYS A 263 -22.83 5.55 5.77
N LEU A 264 -22.75 6.49 4.83
CA LEU A 264 -22.68 6.14 3.41
C LEU A 264 -21.55 5.12 3.20
N LEU A 265 -21.95 3.92 2.77
CA LEU A 265 -21.07 2.84 2.32
C LEU A 265 -20.38 3.28 1.03
N TRP A 266 -19.45 4.22 1.10
CA TRP A 266 -18.56 4.46 -0.04
C TRP A 266 -17.60 3.27 -0.09
N ILE A 267 -18.03 2.17 -0.73
CA ILE A 267 -17.16 1.40 -1.62
C ILE A 267 -16.88 2.38 -2.75
N ALA A 268 -15.85 3.22 -2.59
CA ALA A 268 -15.80 4.54 -3.20
C ALA A 268 -16.24 4.56 -4.68
N PRO A 269 -17.44 5.09 -5.02
CA PRO A 269 -17.73 5.47 -6.39
C PRO A 269 -16.75 6.58 -6.78
N GLY A 270 -15.63 6.19 -7.37
CA GLY A 270 -14.49 7.08 -7.64
C GLY A 270 -13.16 6.35 -7.87
N LEU A 271 -12.93 5.22 -7.20
CA LEU A 271 -11.79 4.33 -7.50
C LEU A 271 -11.88 3.84 -8.96
N ASP A 272 -13.07 3.41 -9.35
CA ASP A 272 -13.44 3.01 -10.72
C ASP A 272 -13.13 4.12 -11.75
N ARG A 273 -13.48 5.39 -11.47
CA ARG A 273 -13.29 6.48 -12.45
C ARG A 273 -11.84 6.91 -12.62
N ARG A 274 -11.06 7.00 -11.54
CA ARG A 274 -9.62 7.34 -11.64
C ARG A 274 -8.85 6.21 -12.32
N MET A 275 -9.20 4.97 -12.02
CA MET A 275 -8.51 3.78 -12.51
C MET A 275 -9.10 3.20 -13.79
N GLY A 276 -10.20 3.77 -14.29
CA GLY A 276 -10.92 3.26 -15.46
C GLY A 276 -11.42 1.81 -15.30
N ILE A 277 -11.62 1.32 -14.06
CA ILE A 277 -11.91 -0.09 -13.79
C ILE A 277 -13.38 -0.38 -14.07
N GLN A 278 -13.67 -0.92 -15.25
CA GLN A 278 -15.03 -1.37 -15.55
C GLN A 278 -15.37 -2.67 -14.83
N LEU A 279 -16.25 -2.58 -13.83
CA LEU A 279 -16.73 -3.74 -13.08
C LEU A 279 -17.83 -4.49 -13.82
N LYS A 280 -17.56 -5.76 -14.15
CA LYS A 280 -18.49 -6.67 -14.82
C LYS A 280 -19.01 -7.71 -13.85
N SER A 281 -20.29 -8.04 -13.97
CA SER A 281 -20.87 -9.15 -13.20
C SER A 281 -20.32 -10.48 -13.71
N VAL A 282 -19.82 -11.31 -12.80
CA VAL A 282 -19.27 -12.63 -13.07
C VAL A 282 -19.87 -13.61 -12.06
N ALA A 283 -20.46 -14.70 -12.57
CA ALA A 283 -20.87 -15.83 -11.76
C ALA A 283 -19.63 -16.66 -11.40
N LEU A 284 -19.37 -16.82 -10.11
CA LEU A 284 -18.45 -17.79 -9.54
C LEU A 284 -19.26 -19.02 -9.10
N GLU A 285 -18.59 -20.04 -8.57
CA GLU A 285 -19.24 -21.29 -8.17
C GLU A 285 -20.26 -21.07 -7.03
N ASN A 286 -19.92 -20.24 -6.03
CA ASN A 286 -20.73 -20.05 -4.83
C ASN A 286 -21.44 -18.68 -4.78
N ARG A 287 -21.16 -17.75 -5.71
CA ARG A 287 -21.71 -16.39 -5.67
C ARG A 287 -21.62 -15.66 -7.01
N THR A 288 -22.29 -14.53 -7.12
CA THR A 288 -22.06 -13.57 -8.20
C THR A 288 -21.33 -12.35 -7.66
N VAL A 289 -20.26 -11.93 -8.31
CA VAL A 289 -19.49 -10.72 -7.94
C VAL A 289 -19.42 -9.73 -9.09
N ARG A 290 -19.21 -8.45 -8.77
CA ARG A 290 -18.77 -7.45 -9.76
C ARG A 290 -17.25 -7.34 -9.69
N ILE A 291 -16.56 -7.74 -10.75
CA ILE A 291 -15.10 -7.84 -10.81
C ILE A 291 -14.54 -7.01 -11.96
N GLY A 292 -13.35 -6.43 -11.77
CA GLY A 292 -12.61 -5.72 -12.80
C GLY A 292 -11.11 -5.69 -12.53
N SER A 293 -10.37 -5.20 -13.52
CA SER A 293 -8.93 -5.02 -13.46
C SER A 293 -8.55 -3.71 -14.13
N THR A 294 -7.48 -3.08 -13.67
CA THR A 294 -6.93 -1.85 -14.27
C THR A 294 -6.23 -2.12 -15.61
N SER A 295 -5.63 -3.30 -15.74
CA SER A 295 -4.91 -3.72 -16.94
C SER A 295 -4.68 -5.23 -16.92
N GLU A 296 -4.63 -5.88 -18.07
CA GLU A 296 -4.23 -7.29 -18.16
C GLU A 296 -2.77 -7.41 -18.66
N PRO A 297 -2.03 -8.46 -18.26
CA PRO A 297 -2.44 -9.53 -17.34
C PRO A 297 -2.17 -9.25 -15.84
N TYR A 298 -1.49 -8.15 -15.53
CA TYR A 298 -0.86 -7.94 -14.21
C TYR A 298 -1.48 -6.83 -13.36
N GLY A 299 -2.56 -6.21 -13.82
CA GLY A 299 -3.13 -5.05 -13.16
C GLY A 299 -3.71 -5.35 -11.78
N GLU A 300 -3.91 -4.28 -11.00
CA GLU A 300 -4.73 -4.33 -9.80
C GLU A 300 -6.10 -4.92 -10.12
N ARG A 301 -6.55 -5.84 -9.28
CA ARG A 301 -7.86 -6.49 -9.43
C ARG A 301 -8.77 -6.05 -8.30
N PHE A 302 -10.02 -5.81 -8.65
CA PHE A 302 -11.05 -5.32 -7.75
C PHE A 302 -12.28 -6.19 -7.86
N ALA A 303 -12.92 -6.48 -6.72
CA ALA A 303 -14.24 -7.07 -6.70
C ALA A 303 -15.12 -6.48 -5.59
N GLN A 304 -16.42 -6.43 -5.86
CA GLN A 304 -17.44 -6.04 -4.88
C GLN A 304 -18.71 -6.87 -5.03
N TRP A 305 -19.34 -7.16 -3.90
CA TRP A 305 -20.67 -7.77 -3.84
C TRP A 305 -21.28 -7.59 -2.45
N ILE A 306 -22.54 -7.97 -2.32
CA ILE A 306 -23.27 -8.00 -1.07
C ILE A 306 -23.72 -9.44 -0.84
N GLU A 307 -23.57 -9.92 0.39
CA GLU A 307 -23.99 -11.26 0.78
C GLU A 307 -24.37 -11.26 2.26
N ASN A 308 -25.54 -11.82 2.61
CA ASN A 308 -26.01 -11.94 3.99
C ASN A 308 -25.96 -10.64 4.82
N GLY A 309 -26.28 -9.49 4.20
CA GLY A 309 -26.24 -8.19 4.87
C GLY A 309 -24.84 -7.61 5.06
N VAL A 310 -23.82 -8.19 4.40
CA VAL A 310 -22.43 -7.72 4.44
C VAL A 310 -22.02 -7.26 3.04
N ALA A 311 -21.61 -6.00 2.94
CA ALA A 311 -20.99 -5.45 1.74
C ALA A 311 -19.49 -5.77 1.76
N LEU A 312 -19.01 -6.48 0.74
CA LEU A 312 -17.63 -6.94 0.60
C LEU A 312 -16.93 -6.19 -0.53
N GLU A 313 -15.72 -5.73 -0.24
CA GLU A 313 -14.80 -5.07 -1.17
C GLU A 313 -13.46 -5.79 -1.09
N VAL A 314 -12.94 -6.25 -2.22
CA VAL A 314 -11.71 -7.03 -2.28
C VAL A 314 -10.79 -6.47 -3.35
N HIS A 315 -9.53 -6.27 -2.98
CA HIS A 315 -8.49 -5.77 -3.85
C HIS A 315 -7.31 -6.74 -3.87
N ALA A 316 -6.72 -6.91 -5.05
CA ALA A 316 -5.38 -7.44 -5.22
C ALA A 316 -4.50 -6.36 -5.83
N ARG A 317 -3.32 -6.15 -5.25
CA ARG A 317 -2.30 -5.31 -5.86
C ARG A 317 -1.93 -5.85 -7.24
N ALA A 318 -1.55 -4.96 -8.16
CA ALA A 318 -0.91 -5.34 -9.42
C ALA A 318 0.27 -6.28 -9.16
N SER A 319 0.23 -7.48 -9.73
CA SER A 319 1.15 -8.54 -9.36
C SER A 319 1.26 -9.59 -10.46
N ARG A 320 2.44 -10.21 -10.54
CA ARG A 320 2.68 -11.43 -11.35
C ARG A 320 2.11 -12.68 -10.68
N HIS A 321 1.87 -12.62 -9.38
CA HIS A 321 1.50 -13.77 -8.56
C HIS A 321 -0.02 -13.93 -8.43
N ILE A 322 -0.81 -12.92 -8.80
CA ILE A 322 -2.28 -12.95 -8.78
C ILE A 322 -2.84 -12.87 -10.20
N THR A 323 -3.13 -14.05 -10.75
CA THR A 323 -3.88 -14.17 -12.01
C THR A 323 -5.37 -13.93 -11.77
N GLN A 324 -6.12 -13.67 -12.86
CA GLN A 324 -7.58 -13.60 -12.80
C GLN A 324 -8.19 -14.88 -12.18
N GLN A 325 -7.66 -16.05 -12.53
CA GLN A 325 -8.14 -17.33 -12.00
C GLN A 325 -7.92 -17.45 -10.49
N ASN A 326 -6.71 -17.11 -10.01
CA ASN A 326 -6.41 -17.14 -8.58
C ASN A 326 -7.25 -16.12 -7.81
N PHE A 327 -7.46 -14.93 -8.38
CA PHE A 327 -8.31 -13.92 -7.76
C PHE A 327 -9.77 -14.40 -7.68
N SER A 328 -10.35 -14.91 -8.76
CA SER A 328 -11.71 -15.50 -8.74
C SER A 328 -11.84 -16.62 -7.71
N ARG A 329 -10.86 -17.51 -7.60
CA ARG A 329 -10.85 -18.58 -6.59
C ARG A 329 -10.76 -18.04 -5.16
N PHE A 330 -9.96 -17.00 -4.94
CA PHE A 330 -9.87 -16.33 -3.64
C PHE A 330 -11.23 -15.74 -3.23
N LEU A 331 -11.89 -15.01 -4.14
CA LEU A 331 -13.21 -14.45 -3.92
C LEU A 331 -14.24 -15.52 -3.58
N ASP A 332 -14.24 -16.61 -4.35
CA ASP A 332 -15.19 -17.68 -4.15
C ASP A 332 -14.96 -18.46 -2.83
N SER A 333 -13.72 -18.45 -2.33
CA SER A 333 -13.37 -19.08 -1.05
C SER A 333 -13.77 -18.29 0.20
N LEU A 334 -14.19 -17.01 0.05
CA LEU A 334 -14.60 -16.17 1.19
C LEU A 334 -15.93 -16.64 1.75
N ALA A 335 -15.91 -17.39 2.84
CA ALA A 335 -17.13 -17.93 3.42
C ALA A 335 -17.43 -17.30 4.78
N PRO A 336 -18.71 -17.31 5.22
CA PRO A 336 -19.05 -17.03 6.60
C PRO A 336 -18.18 -17.88 7.53
N ALA A 337 -17.50 -17.23 8.48
CA ALA A 337 -16.68 -17.90 9.48
C ALA A 337 -17.63 -18.58 10.47
N SER A 338 -17.96 -19.85 10.19
CA SER A 338 -18.68 -20.73 11.11
C SER A 338 -17.97 -20.75 12.46
N ASN A 339 -18.71 -20.91 13.56
CA ASN A 339 -18.19 -21.08 14.94
C ASN A 339 -17.39 -22.39 15.13
N ALA A 340 -16.43 -22.69 14.24
CA ALA A 340 -15.65 -23.90 14.27
C ALA A 340 -14.18 -23.56 13.96
N GLY A 341 -13.33 -23.58 15.00
CA GLY A 341 -11.86 -23.48 14.90
C GLY A 341 -11.30 -22.20 15.52
#